data_AF-A0A177C1E9-F1
#
_entry.id   AF-A0A177C1E9-F1
#
_cell.length_a   1.000
_cell.length_b   1.000
_cell.length_c   1.000
_cell.angle_alpha   90.00
_cell.angle_beta   90.00
_cell.angle_gamma   90.00
#
_symmetry.space_group_name_H-M   'P 1'
#
loop_
_entity.id
_entity.type
_entity.pdbx_description
1 polymer ?
#
loop_
_entity_poly.entity_id
_entity_poly.type
_entity_poly.pdbx_seq_one_letter_code
_entity_poly.pdbx_strand_id
1 'polypeptide(L)'
;MHFSTILTNLALGASALAVAVTPRQQTSCFEPRNGVCLSRQADFNNATLAITNACNKIPSCSPGQADTARVSGVVRGFPYSAALKVGTQCAGVVPWSTQGCVDAFIAVIDQGCEQQYPSTDGLFQLGYFNAACDSSFVSFNLGG
;
A
#
# COMPACT_ATOMS: atom_id res chain seq x y z
N MET A 1 -24.05 11.64 -70.10
CA MET A 1 -23.24 12.54 -69.26
C MET A 1 -22.59 11.70 -68.18
N HIS A 2 -21.28 11.50 -68.27
CA HIS A 2 -20.52 10.66 -67.35
C HIS A 2 -20.26 11.42 -66.04
N PHE A 3 -20.60 10.81 -64.91
CA PHE A 3 -20.16 11.27 -63.59
C PHE A 3 -19.07 10.34 -63.08
N SER A 4 -17.84 10.85 -63.06
CA SER A 4 -16.69 10.22 -62.42
C SER A 4 -16.61 10.67 -60.97
N THR A 5 -16.72 9.74 -60.02
CA THR A 5 -16.45 9.98 -58.59
C THR A 5 -15.08 9.39 -58.24
N ILE A 6 -14.13 10.27 -57.94
CA ILE A 6 -12.78 9.92 -57.49
C ILE A 6 -12.82 9.69 -55.96
N LEU A 7 -12.48 8.48 -55.54
CA LEU A 7 -12.24 8.11 -54.14
C LEU A 7 -10.88 8.64 -53.67
N THR A 8 -10.87 9.49 -52.66
CA THR A 8 -9.65 9.94 -51.97
C THR A 8 -9.58 9.27 -50.60
N ASN A 9 -8.74 8.24 -50.45
CA ASN A 9 -8.43 7.65 -49.14
C ASN A 9 -7.31 8.46 -48.49
N LEU A 10 -7.63 9.24 -47.46
CA LEU A 10 -6.62 9.76 -46.52
C LEU A 10 -6.32 8.70 -45.46
N ALA A 11 -5.15 8.07 -45.57
CA ALA A 11 -4.57 7.27 -44.50
C ALA A 11 -3.84 8.20 -43.52
N LEU A 12 -4.53 8.63 -42.46
CA LEU A 12 -3.92 9.28 -41.31
C LEU A 12 -3.35 8.21 -40.38
N GLY A 13 -2.05 7.96 -40.51
CA GLY A 13 -1.28 7.16 -39.57
C GLY A 13 -1.12 7.91 -38.25
N ALA A 14 -2.04 7.69 -37.31
CA ALA A 14 -1.85 8.10 -35.93
C ALA A 14 -1.06 7.03 -35.19
N SER A 15 0.23 7.28 -34.97
CA SER A 15 1.03 6.52 -34.00
C SER A 15 0.54 6.85 -32.59
N ALA A 16 -0.48 6.12 -32.14
CA ALA A 16 -0.88 6.15 -30.74
C ALA A 16 0.25 5.51 -29.90
N LEU A 17 0.98 6.34 -29.17
CA LEU A 17 1.81 5.90 -28.04
C LEU A 17 0.88 5.26 -27.01
N ALA A 18 0.72 3.94 -27.09
CA ALA A 18 0.12 3.16 -26.03
C ALA A 18 1.06 3.24 -24.82
N VAL A 19 0.76 4.14 -23.88
CA VAL A 19 1.32 4.06 -22.53
C VAL A 19 0.83 2.74 -21.97
N ALA A 20 1.71 1.75 -21.93
CA ALA A 20 1.47 0.50 -21.23
C ALA A 20 1.29 0.85 -19.76
N VAL A 21 0.04 1.07 -19.34
CA VAL A 21 -0.34 1.02 -17.94
C VAL A 21 -0.17 -0.44 -17.55
N THR A 22 1.03 -0.82 -17.12
CA THR A 22 1.21 -2.11 -16.45
C THR A 22 0.24 -2.10 -15.26
N PRO A 23 -0.74 -3.01 -15.21
CA PRO A 23 -1.55 -3.13 -14.02
C PRO A 23 -0.58 -3.38 -12.87
N ARG A 24 -0.54 -2.46 -11.91
CA ARG A 24 0.15 -2.63 -10.64
C ARG A 24 -0.47 -3.92 -10.08
N GLN A 25 0.25 -5.04 -10.17
CA GLN A 25 -0.21 -6.32 -9.62
C GLN A 25 -0.29 -6.13 -8.10
N GLN A 26 -1.40 -5.57 -7.64
CA GLN A 26 -1.86 -5.66 -6.26
C GLN A 26 -2.34 -7.09 -6.05
N THR A 27 -1.41 -8.05 -6.07
CA THR A 27 -1.56 -9.21 -5.19
C THR A 27 -1.17 -8.72 -3.80
N SER A 28 -1.94 -7.77 -3.27
CA SER A 28 -1.87 -7.41 -1.86
C SER A 28 -2.21 -8.69 -1.11
N CYS A 29 -1.21 -9.29 -0.46
CA CYS A 29 -1.47 -10.44 0.41
C CYS A 29 -2.43 -10.08 1.55
N PHE A 30 -2.64 -8.79 1.81
CA PHE A 30 -3.64 -8.32 2.74
C PHE A 30 -5.01 -8.27 2.07
N GLU A 31 -5.90 -9.13 2.55
CA GLU A 31 -7.31 -9.05 2.24
C GLU A 31 -7.98 -8.08 3.20
N PRO A 32 -8.65 -7.00 2.72
CA PRO A 32 -9.29 -6.02 3.58
C PRO A 32 -10.32 -6.60 4.56
N ARG A 33 -10.91 -7.76 4.21
CA ARG A 33 -11.91 -8.46 5.03
C ARG A 33 -11.33 -9.19 6.24
N ASN A 34 -10.01 -9.43 6.28
CA ASN A 34 -9.35 -10.20 7.33
C ASN A 34 -8.60 -9.31 8.34
N GLY A 35 -8.77 -7.98 8.23
CA GLY A 35 -8.26 -7.03 9.20
C GLY A 35 -9.23 -6.73 10.33
N VAL A 36 -8.69 -6.18 11.41
CA VAL A 36 -9.47 -5.63 12.52
C VAL A 36 -9.24 -4.13 12.58
N CYS A 37 -10.33 -3.39 12.49
CA CYS A 37 -10.37 -1.93 12.55
C CYS A 37 -10.95 -1.49 13.90
N LEU A 38 -10.33 -0.52 14.57
CA LEU A 38 -10.65 -0.20 15.97
C LEU A 38 -11.64 0.96 16.17
N SER A 39 -12.23 1.52 15.10
CA SER A 39 -13.09 2.72 15.17
C SER A 39 -12.44 3.88 15.93
N ARG A 40 -11.10 3.96 15.85
CA ARG A 40 -10.28 4.99 16.46
C ARG A 40 -9.29 5.47 15.42
N GLN A 41 -8.92 6.73 15.53
CA GLN A 41 -8.04 7.39 14.58
C GLN A 41 -6.97 8.17 15.34
N ALA A 42 -5.85 8.44 14.69
CA ALA A 42 -4.78 9.26 15.23
C ALA A 42 -4.31 10.28 14.19
N ASP A 43 -3.49 11.25 14.61
CA ASP A 43 -2.88 12.22 13.71
C ASP A 43 -2.08 11.51 12.60
N PHE A 44 -2.38 11.85 11.34
CA PHE A 44 -1.79 11.19 10.18
C PHE A 44 -0.27 11.39 10.11
N ASN A 45 0.24 12.59 10.42
CA ASN A 45 1.67 12.89 10.33
C ASN A 45 2.49 12.05 11.33
N ASN A 46 2.04 11.97 12.59
CA ASN A 46 2.67 11.14 13.59
C ASN A 46 2.53 9.64 13.28
N ALA A 47 1.40 9.21 12.71
CA ALA A 47 1.22 7.85 12.22
C ALA A 47 2.22 7.51 11.11
N THR A 48 2.33 8.34 10.07
CA THR A 48 3.31 8.17 8.99
C THR A 48 4.74 8.12 9.52
N LEU A 49 5.09 8.95 10.49
CA LEU A 49 6.41 8.93 11.11
C LEU A 49 6.67 7.64 11.90
N ALA A 50 5.70 7.15 12.68
CA ALA A 50 5.80 5.88 13.38
C ALA A 50 5.95 4.71 12.39
N ILE A 51 5.18 4.69 11.31
CA ILE A 51 5.26 3.67 10.25
C ILE A 51 6.63 3.74 9.57
N THR A 52 7.12 4.93 9.25
CA THR A 52 8.46 5.13 8.66
C THR A 52 9.55 4.57 9.58
N ASN A 53 9.46 4.83 10.90
CA ASN A 53 10.38 4.28 11.89
C ASN A 53 10.34 2.74 11.96
N ALA A 54 9.18 2.12 11.70
CA ALA A 54 9.07 0.66 11.61
C ALA A 54 9.67 0.13 10.31
N CYS A 55 9.34 0.72 9.16
CA CYS A 55 9.86 0.33 7.85
C CYS A 55 11.39 0.47 7.77
N ASN A 56 11.97 1.50 8.36
CA ASN A 56 13.44 1.69 8.41
C ASN A 56 14.19 0.59 9.19
N LYS A 57 13.50 -0.19 10.03
CA LYS A 57 14.10 -1.35 10.72
C LYS A 57 14.19 -2.59 9.83
N ILE A 58 13.60 -2.55 8.63
CA ILE A 58 13.68 -3.60 7.61
C ILE A 58 14.42 -3.01 6.40
N PRO A 59 15.76 -3.06 6.39
CA PRO A 59 16.57 -2.35 5.40
C PRO A 59 16.41 -2.92 3.98
N SER A 60 16.06 -4.20 3.87
CA SER A 60 15.87 -4.89 2.61
C SER A 60 14.86 -6.02 2.75
N CYS A 61 14.14 -6.30 1.68
CA CYS A 61 13.41 -7.54 1.49
C CYS A 61 13.54 -7.97 0.02
N SER A 62 13.62 -9.27 -0.21
CA SER A 62 13.53 -9.87 -1.54
C SER A 62 12.61 -11.10 -1.48
N PRO A 63 11.76 -11.33 -2.50
CA PRO A 63 10.87 -12.49 -2.51
C PRO A 63 11.62 -13.81 -2.30
N GLY A 64 11.09 -14.67 -1.44
CA GLY A 64 11.70 -15.93 -1.03
C GLY A 64 12.68 -15.84 0.15
N GLN A 65 12.99 -14.64 0.64
CA GLN A 65 13.71 -14.49 1.92
C GLN A 65 12.83 -14.96 3.09
N ALA A 66 13.49 -15.41 4.17
CA ALA A 66 12.81 -15.76 5.40
C ALA A 66 12.12 -14.54 6.02
N ASP A 67 11.04 -14.79 6.76
CA ASP A 67 10.29 -13.78 7.49
C ASP A 67 11.21 -12.95 8.41
N THR A 68 10.94 -11.66 8.47
CA THR A 68 11.61 -10.78 9.43
C THR A 68 11.09 -11.01 10.84
N ALA A 69 11.90 -10.65 11.84
CA ALA A 69 11.36 -10.39 13.16
C ALA A 69 10.30 -9.27 13.10
N ARG A 70 9.34 -9.30 14.02
CA ARG A 70 8.41 -8.19 14.18
C ARG A 70 9.17 -6.99 14.75
N VAL A 71 9.07 -5.86 14.07
CA VAL A 71 9.64 -4.58 14.47
C VAL A 71 8.53 -3.60 14.84
N SER A 72 8.90 -2.55 15.57
CA SER A 72 7.95 -1.50 15.97
C SER A 72 8.56 -0.12 15.81
N GLY A 73 7.80 0.81 15.27
CA GLY A 73 8.12 2.23 15.16
C GLY A 73 7.26 3.04 16.13
N VAL A 74 7.92 3.95 16.85
CA VAL A 74 7.30 4.80 17.87
C VAL A 74 7.72 6.25 17.63
N VAL A 75 6.93 7.19 18.13
CA VAL A 75 7.21 8.62 18.09
C VAL A 75 7.09 9.15 19.52
N ARG A 76 8.09 9.90 19.99
CA ARG A 76 8.11 10.42 21.36
C ARG A 76 6.90 11.34 21.58
N GLY A 77 6.15 11.10 22.65
CA GLY A 77 4.98 11.91 23.02
C GLY A 77 3.70 11.53 22.25
N PHE A 78 3.75 10.49 21.41
CA PHE A 78 2.61 9.97 20.68
C PHE A 78 2.24 8.59 21.22
N PRO A 79 0.99 8.34 21.66
CA PRO A 79 0.64 7.13 22.41
C PRO A 79 0.45 5.87 21.53
N TYR A 80 0.68 5.99 20.23
CA TYR A 80 0.47 4.93 19.25
C TYR A 80 1.79 4.45 18.65
N SER A 81 1.82 3.19 18.24
CA SER A 81 2.97 2.54 17.62
C SER A 81 2.57 1.81 16.35
N ALA A 82 3.50 1.75 15.39
CA ALA A 82 3.37 0.95 14.18
C ALA A 82 4.18 -0.33 14.34
N ALA A 83 3.55 -1.51 14.31
CA ALA A 83 4.22 -2.80 14.29
C ALA A 83 4.18 -3.41 12.89
N LEU A 84 5.31 -3.97 12.46
CA LEU A 84 5.51 -4.54 11.13
C LEU A 84 6.24 -5.87 11.23
N LYS A 85 5.76 -6.88 10.52
CA LYS A 85 6.50 -8.10 10.19
C LYS A 85 6.39 -8.28 8.68
N VAL A 86 7.51 -8.50 8.01
CA VAL A 86 7.52 -8.74 6.56
C VAL A 86 7.80 -10.20 6.33
N GLY A 87 6.95 -10.82 5.54
CA GLY A 87 7.06 -12.22 5.20
C GLY A 87 7.71 -12.46 3.84
N THR A 88 7.58 -13.69 3.35
CA THR A 88 8.34 -14.18 2.18
C THR A 88 8.07 -13.47 0.86
N GLN A 89 6.97 -12.72 0.72
CA GLN A 89 6.63 -11.96 -0.50
C GLN A 89 6.78 -10.45 -0.29
N CYS A 90 7.53 -10.04 0.73
CA CYS A 90 7.80 -8.64 1.03
C CYS A 90 6.55 -7.79 1.20
N ALA A 91 5.45 -8.38 1.71
CA ALA A 91 4.17 -7.70 1.87
C ALA A 91 3.62 -7.15 0.52
N GLY A 92 4.09 -7.67 -0.62
CA GLY A 92 3.76 -7.19 -1.98
C GLY A 92 4.58 -6.01 -2.47
N VAL A 93 5.60 -5.56 -1.73
CA VAL A 93 6.45 -4.42 -2.09
C VAL A 93 7.64 -4.87 -2.93
N VAL A 94 7.58 -4.63 -4.25
CA VAL A 94 8.63 -5.01 -5.21
C VAL A 94 8.91 -3.85 -6.18
N PRO A 95 10.14 -3.31 -6.22
CA PRO A 95 11.27 -3.57 -5.33
C PRO A 95 11.04 -3.02 -3.90
N TRP A 96 11.71 -3.61 -2.90
CA TRP A 96 11.62 -3.13 -1.52
C TRP A 96 12.22 -1.71 -1.39
N SER A 97 11.50 -0.83 -0.71
CA SER A 97 11.98 0.48 -0.28
C SER A 97 11.21 0.92 0.96
N THR A 98 11.79 1.80 1.77
CA THR A 98 11.09 2.37 2.93
C THR A 98 9.77 3.03 2.50
N GLN A 99 9.79 3.81 1.41
CA GLN A 99 8.56 4.47 0.94
C GLN A 99 7.51 3.47 0.46
N GLY A 100 7.90 2.44 -0.30
CA GLY A 100 6.98 1.39 -0.73
C GLY A 100 6.37 0.62 0.45
N CYS A 101 7.16 0.40 1.51
CA CYS A 101 6.67 -0.17 2.77
C CYS A 101 5.65 0.75 3.46
N VAL A 102 5.94 2.04 3.57
CA VAL A 102 5.04 3.04 4.17
C VAL A 102 3.72 3.10 3.39
N ASP A 103 3.80 3.20 2.05
CA ASP A 103 2.62 3.26 1.18
C ASP A 103 1.76 2.00 1.30
N ALA A 104 2.39 0.82 1.32
CA ALA A 104 1.70 -0.44 1.50
C ALA A 104 1.01 -0.52 2.88
N PHE A 105 1.69 -0.09 3.93
CA PHE A 105 1.14 -0.06 5.28
C PHE A 105 -0.10 0.86 5.36
N ILE A 106 0.02 2.07 4.83
CA ILE A 106 -1.08 3.05 4.78
C ILE A 106 -2.26 2.50 3.98
N ALA A 107 -2.00 1.93 2.79
CA ALA A 107 -3.06 1.35 1.97
C ALA A 107 -3.78 0.20 2.69
N VAL A 108 -3.06 -0.64 3.43
CA VAL A 108 -3.65 -1.78 4.13
C VAL A 108 -4.51 -1.33 5.31
N ILE A 109 -4.00 -0.44 6.17
CA ILE A 109 -4.75 -0.05 7.37
C ILE A 109 -5.76 1.05 7.06
N ASP A 110 -5.32 2.16 6.47
CA ASP A 110 -6.15 3.35 6.33
C ASP A 110 -7.28 3.10 5.33
N GLN A 111 -6.94 2.74 4.09
CA GLN A 111 -7.94 2.45 3.05
C GLN A 111 -8.73 1.18 3.35
N GLY A 112 -8.09 0.18 3.98
CA GLY A 112 -8.75 -1.06 4.39
C GLY A 112 -9.82 -0.83 5.47
N CYS A 113 -9.57 0.09 6.40
CA CYS A 113 -10.52 0.42 7.46
C CYS A 113 -11.50 1.53 7.10
N GLU A 114 -11.21 2.38 6.12
CA GLU A 114 -12.07 3.49 5.71
C GLU A 114 -13.48 3.04 5.31
N GLN A 115 -13.62 1.87 4.67
CA GLN A 115 -14.92 1.30 4.31
C GLN A 115 -15.78 0.94 5.53
N GLN A 116 -15.16 0.58 6.66
CA GLN A 116 -15.85 0.23 7.90
C GLN A 116 -16.08 1.45 8.78
N TYR A 117 -15.09 2.34 8.84
CA TYR A 117 -15.07 3.54 9.65
C TYR A 117 -14.44 4.67 8.82
N PRO A 118 -15.24 5.51 8.14
CA PRO A 118 -14.69 6.63 7.37
C PRO A 118 -13.77 7.52 8.21
N SER A 119 -12.57 7.84 7.70
CA SER A 119 -11.66 8.77 8.39
C SER A 119 -12.13 10.21 8.24
N THR A 120 -11.80 11.04 9.23
CA THR A 120 -11.83 12.49 9.04
C THR A 120 -10.51 12.92 8.37
N ASP A 121 -10.54 13.96 7.55
CA ASP A 121 -9.35 14.52 6.92
C ASP A 121 -8.21 14.74 7.93
N GLY A 122 -7.00 14.29 7.56
CA GLY A 122 -5.81 14.43 8.39
C GLY A 122 -5.68 13.40 9.53
N LEU A 123 -6.58 12.43 9.61
CA LEU A 123 -6.50 11.32 10.57
C LEU A 123 -6.18 9.99 9.87
N PHE A 124 -5.50 9.11 10.61
CA PHE A 124 -5.11 7.77 10.19
C PHE A 124 -5.83 6.72 11.04
N GLN A 125 -6.34 5.67 10.40
CA GLN A 125 -7.09 4.59 11.08
C GLN A 125 -6.21 3.72 11.99
N LEU A 126 -6.76 3.28 13.12
CA LEU A 126 -6.17 2.25 13.94
C LEU A 126 -6.68 0.87 13.54
N GLY A 127 -5.78 -0.10 13.51
CA GLY A 127 -6.13 -1.47 13.16
C GLY A 127 -4.93 -2.40 13.04
N TYR A 128 -5.21 -3.61 12.60
CA TYR A 128 -4.18 -4.59 12.25
C TYR A 128 -4.67 -5.58 11.20
N PHE A 129 -3.74 -6.02 10.36
CA PHE A 129 -4.01 -6.93 9.26
C PHE A 129 -2.90 -7.99 9.20
N ASN A 130 -3.31 -9.23 8.94
CA ASN A 130 -2.40 -10.30 8.57
C ASN A 130 -2.53 -10.55 7.07
N ALA A 131 -1.39 -10.76 6.42
CA ALA A 131 -1.33 -11.17 5.04
C ALA A 131 -1.65 -12.66 4.94
N ALA A 132 -2.56 -13.01 4.03
CA ALA A 132 -2.99 -14.39 3.80
C ALA A 132 -1.93 -15.22 3.07
N CYS A 133 -1.14 -14.61 2.17
CA CYS A 133 -0.20 -15.36 1.32
C CYS A 133 1.26 -15.42 1.78
N ASP A 134 1.71 -14.57 2.71
CA ASP A 134 3.14 -14.51 3.03
C ASP A 134 3.50 -14.35 4.50
N SER A 135 2.54 -14.41 5.43
CA SER A 135 2.76 -14.21 6.88
C SER A 135 3.20 -12.80 7.28
N SER A 136 3.13 -11.82 6.36
CA SER A 136 3.31 -10.41 6.70
C SER A 136 2.22 -9.94 7.67
N PHE A 137 2.55 -8.95 8.49
CA PHE A 137 1.64 -8.36 9.47
C PHE A 137 1.91 -6.87 9.61
N VAL A 138 0.84 -6.09 9.63
CA VAL A 138 0.88 -4.66 9.93
C VAL A 138 -0.11 -4.35 11.05
N SER A 139 0.27 -3.47 11.96
CA SER A 139 -0.62 -2.96 12.99
C SER A 139 -0.27 -1.55 13.40
N PHE A 140 -1.26 -0.71 13.54
CA PHE A 140 -1.12 0.62 14.11
C PHE A 140 -2.11 0.79 15.24
N ASN A 141 -1.62 0.81 16.49
CA ASN A 141 -2.43 0.71 17.70
C ASN A 141 -1.74 1.36 18.92
N LEU A 142 -2.45 1.39 20.06
CA LEU A 142 -1.90 1.83 21.35
C LEU A 142 -0.67 1.00 21.75
N GLY A 143 0.40 1.68 22.16
CA GLY A 143 1.65 1.02 22.58
C GLY A 143 2.93 1.82 22.36
N GLY A 144 2.82 3.14 22.17
CA GLY A 144 3.96 4.07 22.08
C GLY A 144 4.62 4.37 23.42
#